data_AF-A0A142D0Z8-F1
#
_entry.id   AF-A0A142D0Z8-F1
#
_cell.length_a   1.000
_cell.length_b   1.000
_cell.length_c   1.000
_cell.angle_alpha   90.00
_cell.angle_beta   90.00
_cell.angle_gamma   90.00
#
_symmetry.space_group_name_H-M   'P 1'
#
loop_
_entity.id
_entity.type
_entity.pdbx_description
1 polymer ?
#
loop_
_entity_poly.entity_id
_entity_poly.type
_entity_poly.pdbx_seq_one_letter_code
_entity_poly.pdbx_strand_id
1 'polypeptide(L)' 'MTVATADGNVREETVAGDQYALQIEHFSRSILEGTPLLYSPERMIQQARTLDACRTSMKTGAIVRL' A
#
# COMPACT_ATOMS: atom_id res chain seq x y z
N MET A 1 -6.49 -8.38 8.69
CA MET A 1 -5.44 -7.38 8.43
C MET A 1 -5.56 -6.28 9.48
N THR A 2 -4.51 -5.97 10.22
CA THR A 2 -4.52 -4.88 11.21
C THR A 2 -3.97 -3.60 10.60
N VAL A 3 -4.78 -2.55 10.56
CA VAL A 3 -4.42 -1.22 10.05
C VAL A 3 -4.18 -0.30 11.25
N ALA A 4 -2.96 0.23 11.37
CA ALA A 4 -2.68 1.28 12.35
C ALA A 4 -3.21 2.61 11.80
N THR A 5 -4.14 3.22 12.54
CA THR A 5 -4.66 4.56 12.23
C THR A 5 -3.65 5.63 12.63
N ALA A 6 -3.75 6.82 12.05
CA ALA A 6 -2.85 7.94 12.31
C ALA A 6 -2.79 8.33 13.81
N ASP A 7 -3.85 8.03 14.56
CA ASP A 7 -3.97 8.32 15.99
C ASP A 7 -3.40 7.20 16.89
N GLY A 8 -2.72 6.21 16.31
CA GLY A 8 -2.12 5.09 17.04
C GLY A 8 -3.10 3.97 17.40
N ASN A 9 -4.38 4.09 17.06
CA ASN A 9 -5.35 3.02 17.27
C ASN A 9 -5.20 1.94 16.19
N VAL A 10 -5.26 0.67 16.59
CA VAL A 10 -5.26 -0.47 15.67
C VAL A 10 -6.69 -0.83 15.31
N ARG A 11 -7.03 -0.76 14.02
CA ARG A 11 -8.28 -1.27 13.48
C ARG A 11 -8.04 -2.63 12.85
N GLU A 12 -8.80 -3.63 13.27
CA GLU A 12 -8.83 -4.91 12.58
C GLU A 12 -9.81 -4.85 11.41
N GLU A 13 -9.30 -5.04 10.20
CA GLU A 13 -10.10 -5.23 9.00
C GLU A 13 -9.98 -6.69 8.56
N THR A 14 -11.09 -7.40 8.64
CA THR A 14 -11.19 -8.77 8.12
C THR A 14 -11.61 -8.68 6.65
N VAL A 15 -10.73 -9.11 5.75
CA VAL A 15 -11.08 -9.35 4.35
C VAL A 15 -11.47 -10.81 4.24
N ALA A 16 -12.74 -11.08 3.90
CA ALA A 16 -13.21 -12.44 3.71
C ALA A 16 -12.77 -12.95 2.33
N GLY A 17 -12.09 -14.10 2.30
CA GLY A 17 -11.60 -14.75 1.08
C GLY A 17 -10.07 -14.81 0.99
N ASP A 18 -9.57 -15.52 -0.03
CA ASP A 18 -8.14 -15.59 -0.31
C ASP A 18 -7.66 -14.25 -0.88
N GLN A 19 -6.78 -13.55 -0.16
CA GLN A 19 -6.29 -12.23 -0.55
C GLN A 19 -5.63 -12.20 -1.95
N TYR A 20 -4.98 -13.29 -2.38
CA TYR A 20 -4.34 -13.36 -3.68
C TYR A 20 -5.36 -13.58 -4.78
N ALA A 21 -6.33 -14.47 -4.55
CA ALA A 21 -7.43 -14.67 -5.49
C ALA A 21 -8.21 -13.37 -5.70
N LEU A 22 -8.53 -12.66 -4.62
CA LEU A 22 -9.23 -11.37 -4.66
C LEU A 22 -8.43 -10.29 -5.39
N GLN A 23 -7.10 -10.22 -5.19
CA GLN A 23 -6.24 -9.27 -5.89
C GLN A 23 -6.18 -9.54 -7.40
N ILE A 24 -6.06 -10.81 -7.79
CA ILE A 24 -6.06 -11.20 -9.21
C ILE A 24 -7.42 -10.88 -9.83
N GLU A 25 -8.52 -11.20 -9.16
CA GLU A 25 -9.87 -10.89 -9.65
C GLU A 25 -10.07 -9.38 -9.85
N HIS A 26 -9.67 -8.56 -8.87
CA HIS A 26 -9.72 -7.10 -8.98
C HIS A 26 -8.91 -6.59 -10.16
N PHE A 27 -7.67 -7.07 -10.31
CA PHE A 27 -6.80 -6.67 -11.41
C PHE A 27 -7.38 -7.07 -12.78
N SER A 28 -7.86 -8.30 -12.93
CA SER A 28 -8.52 -8.78 -14.15
C SER A 28 -9.74 -7.94 -14.50
N ARG A 29 -10.56 -7.59 -13.51
CA ARG A 29 -11.76 -6.75 -13.71
C ARG A 29 -11.39 -5.35 -14.19
N SER A 30 -10.38 -4.71 -13.56
CA SER A 30 -9.89 -3.40 -13.98
C SER A 30 -9.42 -3.38 -15.45
N ILE A 31 -8.81 -4.47 -15.92
CA ILE A 31 -8.43 -4.60 -17.34
C ILE A 31 -9.67 -4.71 -18.24
N LEU A 32 -10.58 -5.63 -17.92
CA LEU A 32 -11.73 -5.94 -18.77
C LEU A 32 -12.74 -4.79 -18.85
N GLU A 33 -12.95 -4.09 -17.73
CA GLU A 33 -13.96 -3.03 -17.60
C GLU A 33 -13.36 -1.63 -17.80
N GLY A 34 -12.04 -1.50 -17.91
CA GLY A 34 -11.35 -0.21 -17.99
C GLY A 34 -11.51 0.64 -16.72
N THR A 35 -11.75 -0.01 -15.57
CA THR A 35 -11.89 0.68 -14.27
C THR A 35 -10.53 0.84 -13.59
N PRO A 36 -10.31 1.93 -12.84
CA PRO A 36 -9.04 2.16 -12.17
C PRO A 36 -8.76 1.11 -11.09
N LEU A 37 -7.48 0.82 -10.85
CA LEU A 37 -7.08 0.00 -9.70
C LEU A 37 -7.37 0.73 -8.39
N LEU A 38 -7.83 -0.02 -7.38
CA LEU A 38 -8.05 0.52 -6.03
C LEU A 38 -6.77 1.14 -5.44
N TYR A 39 -5.63 0.51 -5.72
CA TYR A 39 -4.31 1.03 -5.40
C TYR A 39 -3.63 1.51 -6.68
N SER A 40 -3.52 2.82 -6.84
CA SER A 40 -3.01 3.42 -8.07
C SER A 40 -1.48 3.26 -8.21
N PRO A 41 -0.95 3.32 -9.43
CA PRO A 41 0.50 3.31 -9.68
C PRO A 41 1.23 4.43 -8.92
N GLU A 42 0.63 5.61 -8.80
CA GLU A 42 1.22 6.76 -8.10
C GLU A 42 1.39 6.48 -6.61
N ARG A 43 0.39 5.82 -5.98
CA ARG A 43 0.49 5.39 -4.58
C ARG A 43 1.59 4.36 -4.40
N MET A 44 1.76 3.44 -5.35
CA MET A 44 2.85 2.46 -5.33
C MET A 44 4.22 3.11 -5.43
N ILE A 45 4.39 4.09 -6.34
CA ILE A 45 5.64 4.86 -6.46
C ILE A 45 5.93 5.63 -5.16
N GLN A 46 4.92 6.29 -4.58
CA GLN A 46 5.10 7.05 -3.35
C GLN A 46 5.47 6.14 -2.17
N GLN A 47 4.86 4.95 -2.08
CA GLN A 47 5.20 3.95 -1.07
C GLN A 47 6.66 3.49 -1.21
N ALA A 48 7.11 3.19 -2.43
CA ALA A 48 8.49 2.79 -2.68
C ALA A 48 9.49 3.88 -2.28
N ARG A 49 9.22 5.15 -2.64
CA ARG A 49 10.04 6.31 -2.21
C ARG A 49 10.08 6.46 -0.70
N THR A 50 8.94 6.27 -0.04
CA THR A 50 8.84 6.34 1.42
C THR A 50 9.70 5.27 2.09
N LEU A 51 9.63 4.03 1.63
CA LEU A 51 10.47 2.93 2.14
C LEU A 51 11.96 3.20 1.95
N ASP A 52 12.36 3.71 0.78
CA ASP A 52 13.75 4.06 0.51
C ASP A 52 14.25 5.23 1.37
N ALA A 53 13.41 6.25 1.59
CA ALA A 53 13.73 7.36 2.48
C ALA A 53 13.92 6.90 3.93
N CYS A 54 13.03 6.03 4.44
CA CYS A 54 13.17 5.43 5.76
C CYS A 54 14.49 4.65 5.87
N ARG A 55 14.79 3.80 4.88
CA ARG A 55 16.05 3.03 4.85
C ARG A 55 17.27 3.93 4.81
N THR A 56 17.23 5.00 4.02
CA THR A 56 18.33 5.97 3.90
C THR A 56 18.53 6.72 5.21
N SER A 57 17.45 7.16 5.86
CA SER A 57 17.51 7.81 7.18
C SER A 57 18.12 6.89 8.23
N MET A 58 17.70 5.62 8.28
CA MET A 58 18.27 4.63 9.21
C MET A 58 19.78 4.41 9.00
N LYS A 59 20.27 4.48 7.75
CA LYS A 59 21.69 4.31 7.44
C LYS A 59 22.54 5.54 7.76
N THR A 60 22.01 6.73 7.56
CA THR A 60 22.77 7.98 7.66
C THR A 60 22.56 8.71 8.98
N GLY A 61 21.50 8.39 9.71
CA GLY A 61 21.02 9.15 10.87
C GLY A 61 20.43 10.52 10.52
N ALA A 62 20.25 10.84 9.23
CA ALA A 62 19.76 12.12 8.76
C ALA A 62 18.27 12.08 8.40
N ILE A 63 17.60 13.23 8.48
CA ILE A 63 16.23 13.41 8.00
C ILE A 63 16.23 13.42 6.46
N VAL A 64 15.41 12.57 5.85
CA VAL A 64 15.21 12.50 4.39
C VAL A 64 13.83 13.08 4.04
N ARG A 65 13.79 14.06 3.13
CA ARG A 65 12.53 14.67 2.65
C ARG A 65 11.97 13.90 1.46
N LEU A 66 10.65 13.74 1.44
CA LEU A 66 9.87 13.10 0.38
C LEU A 66 9.20 14.13 -0.53
#